data_AF-A0A367JRK4-F1
#
_entry.id   AF-A0A367JRK4-F1
#
_cell.length_a   1.000
_cell.length_b   1.000
_cell.length_c   1.000
_cell.angle_alpha   90.00
_cell.angle_beta   90.00
_cell.angle_gamma   90.00
#
_symmetry.space_group_name_H-M   'P 1'
#
loop_
_entity.id
_entity.type
_entity.pdbx_description
1 polymer ?
#
loop_
_entity_poly.entity_id
_entity_poly.type
_entity_poly.pdbx_seq_one_letter_code
_entity_poly.pdbx_strand_id
1 'polypeptide(L)'
;MSASDPLDPSAVLQLTSQIITRLELPYDALAAAMHAIMLSVGFRFAGLGDDARQEGDGTQRNLPAEWNQHGPHYYHFRYSHPQSSLTFVIKVVRMGDKCVILGIGIGDNKTVVLDIATDDYTSASFFPNDLSNDPL
;
A
#
# COMPACT_ATOMS: atom_id res chain seq x y z
N MET A 1 -19.46 -5.09 21.46
CA MET A 1 -19.32 -5.38 20.01
C MET A 1 -17.84 -5.62 19.81
N SER A 2 -17.41 -6.84 19.44
CA SER A 2 -15.99 -7.08 19.17
C SER A 2 -15.59 -6.15 18.04
N ALA A 3 -14.56 -5.32 18.25
CA ALA A 3 -13.98 -4.58 17.14
C ALA A 3 -13.55 -5.61 16.10
N SER A 4 -14.08 -5.51 14.88
CA SER A 4 -13.60 -6.27 13.74
C SER A 4 -12.11 -5.98 13.57
N ASP A 5 -11.30 -7.04 13.48
CA ASP A 5 -9.85 -6.92 13.35
C ASP A 5 -9.54 -6.07 12.10
N PRO A 6 -8.88 -4.90 12.24
CA PRO A 6 -8.55 -4.06 11.10
C PRO A 6 -7.57 -4.75 10.14
N LEU A 7 -6.93 -5.84 10.54
CA LEU A 7 -6.02 -6.63 9.71
C LEU A 7 -6.60 -7.99 9.32
N ASP A 8 -7.93 -8.17 9.40
CA ASP A 8 -8.58 -9.34 8.83
C ASP A 8 -8.20 -9.49 7.34
N PRO A 9 -7.62 -10.63 6.91
CA PRO A 9 -7.09 -10.78 5.56
C PRO A 9 -8.15 -10.58 4.48
N SER A 10 -9.37 -11.09 4.68
CA SER A 10 -10.46 -10.95 3.72
C SER A 10 -10.91 -9.49 3.60
N ALA A 11 -11.02 -8.77 4.73
CA ALA A 11 -11.34 -7.36 4.72
C ALA A 11 -10.27 -6.51 4.01
N VAL A 12 -8.98 -6.82 4.21
CA VAL A 12 -7.87 -6.12 3.53
C VAL A 12 -7.89 -6.37 2.02
N LEU A 13 -8.09 -7.62 1.59
CA LEU A 13 -8.18 -7.95 0.16
C LEU A 13 -9.40 -7.29 -0.49
N GLN A 14 -10.55 -7.31 0.18
CA GLN A 14 -11.76 -6.62 -0.27
C GLN A 14 -11.56 -5.11 -0.36
N LEU A 15 -10.85 -4.49 0.60
CA LEU A 15 -10.52 -3.07 0.52
C LEU A 15 -9.57 -2.78 -0.65
N THR A 16 -8.62 -3.68 -0.91
CA THR A 16 -7.66 -3.55 -2.02
C THR A 16 -8.37 -3.49 -3.37
N SER A 17 -9.35 -4.36 -3.61
CA SER A 17 -10.14 -4.37 -4.86
C SER A 17 -11.10 -3.18 -5.00
N GLN A 18 -11.42 -2.48 -3.90
CA GLN A 18 -12.23 -1.25 -3.95
C GLN A 18 -11.43 -0.01 -4.30
N ILE A 19 -10.14 0.03 -3.93
CA ILE A 19 -9.30 1.23 -4.08
C ILE A 19 -8.35 1.16 -5.28
N ILE A 20 -8.23 -0.01 -5.91
CA ILE A 20 -7.45 -0.26 -7.13
C ILE A 20 -8.29 -1.03 -8.13
N THR A 21 -8.30 -0.55 -9.37
CA THR A 21 -9.05 -1.18 -10.48
C THR A 21 -8.19 -2.10 -11.34
N ARG A 22 -6.86 -1.91 -11.35
CA ARG A 22 -5.97 -2.66 -12.23
C ARG A 22 -4.61 -2.91 -11.60
N LEU A 23 -4.12 -4.13 -11.76
CA LEU A 23 -2.79 -4.57 -11.31
C LEU A 23 -2.04 -5.13 -12.51
N GLU A 24 -0.90 -4.54 -12.86
CA GLU A 24 -0.11 -4.97 -14.02
C GLU A 24 0.93 -6.04 -13.63
N LEU A 25 1.45 -5.97 -12.41
CA LEU A 25 2.59 -6.77 -11.95
C LEU A 25 2.40 -7.29 -10.51
N PRO A 26 3.04 -8.40 -10.12
CA PRO A 26 2.98 -8.93 -8.75
C PRO A 26 3.32 -7.92 -7.65
N TYR A 27 4.32 -7.07 -7.90
CA TYR A 27 4.75 -6.03 -6.95
C TYR A 27 3.70 -4.91 -6.80
N ASP A 28 2.87 -4.66 -7.84
CA ASP A 28 1.74 -3.76 -7.74
C ASP A 28 0.76 -4.28 -6.69
N ALA A 29 0.47 -5.58 -6.69
CA ALA A 29 -0.45 -6.19 -5.74
C ALA A 29 0.02 -6.05 -4.30
N LEU A 30 1.31 -6.29 -4.04
CA LEU A 30 1.89 -6.12 -2.70
C LEU A 30 1.88 -4.65 -2.25
N ALA A 31 2.20 -3.73 -3.15
CA ALA A 31 2.15 -2.29 -2.85
C ALA A 31 0.71 -1.80 -2.60
N ALA A 32 -0.26 -2.26 -3.39
CA ALA A 32 -1.68 -1.97 -3.22
C ALA A 32 -2.24 -2.56 -1.92
N ALA A 33 -1.88 -3.80 -1.59
CA ALA A 33 -2.27 -4.42 -0.32
C ALA A 33 -1.69 -3.65 0.88
N MET A 34 -0.43 -3.20 0.80
CA MET A 34 0.15 -2.35 1.83
C MET A 34 -0.60 -1.03 1.99
N HIS A 35 -1.04 -0.43 0.88
CA HIS A 35 -1.88 0.75 0.93
C HIS A 35 -3.22 0.48 1.64
N ALA A 36 -3.90 -0.62 1.29
CA ALA A 36 -5.14 -1.02 1.96
C ALA A 36 -4.94 -1.28 3.46
N ILE A 37 -3.85 -1.93 3.86
CA ILE A 37 -3.48 -2.16 5.26
C ILE A 37 -3.37 -0.82 6.02
N MET A 38 -2.65 0.15 5.45
CA MET A 38 -2.48 1.47 6.07
C MET A 38 -3.83 2.17 6.26
N LEU A 39 -4.70 2.13 5.26
CA LEU A 39 -6.06 2.68 5.38
C LEU A 39 -6.89 1.96 6.44
N SER A 40 -6.81 0.62 6.49
CA SER A 40 -7.59 -0.20 7.41
C SER A 40 -7.26 0.07 8.88
N VAL A 41 -5.99 0.35 9.19
CA VAL A 41 -5.55 0.73 10.54
C VAL A 41 -5.66 2.24 10.83
N GLY A 42 -6.29 3.01 9.92
CA GLY A 42 -6.70 4.40 10.18
C GLY A 42 -5.73 5.48 9.67
N PHE A 43 -4.69 5.12 8.92
CA PHE A 43 -3.87 6.12 8.24
C PHE A 43 -4.62 6.77 7.08
N ARG A 44 -4.27 8.01 6.81
CA ARG A 44 -4.79 8.77 5.67
C ARG A 44 -3.69 8.92 4.63
N PHE A 45 -4.03 8.63 3.38
CA PHE A 45 -3.11 8.79 2.27
C PHE A 45 -2.80 10.27 2.06
N ALA A 46 -1.50 10.59 2.04
CA ALA A 46 -1.00 11.95 1.89
C ALA A 46 -0.37 12.20 0.51
N GLY A 47 -0.26 11.18 -0.34
CA GLY A 47 0.30 11.31 -1.70
C GLY A 47 1.54 10.44 -1.93
N LEU A 48 2.15 10.65 -3.10
CA LEU A 48 3.32 9.92 -3.59
C LEU A 48 4.61 10.71 -3.40
N GLY A 49 5.70 10.05 -3.01
CA GLY A 49 7.00 10.72 -2.89
C GLY A 49 7.33 11.26 -1.50
N ASP A 50 8.58 11.71 -1.31
CA ASP A 50 9.08 12.13 0.02
C ASP A 50 8.46 13.48 0.45
N ASP A 51 8.11 14.32 -0.52
CA ASP A 51 7.59 15.68 -0.32
C ASP A 51 6.06 15.77 -0.37
N ALA A 52 5.37 14.64 -0.56
CA ALA A 52 3.92 14.60 -0.55
C ALA A 52 3.35 15.16 0.75
N ARG A 53 2.23 15.86 0.64
CA ARG A 53 1.49 16.43 1.77
C ARG A 53 0.03 16.09 1.60
N GLN A 54 -0.64 15.82 2.72
CA GLN A 54 -2.06 15.54 2.69
C GLN A 54 -2.80 16.72 2.08
N GLU A 55 -3.50 16.45 0.98
CA GLU A 55 -4.42 17.37 0.36
C GLU A 55 -5.85 17.10 0.85
N GLY A 56 -6.66 18.16 0.94
CA GLY A 56 -8.04 18.05 1.39
C GLY A 56 -8.18 17.53 2.82
N ASP A 57 -9.25 16.79 3.08
CA ASP A 57 -9.57 16.22 4.39
C ASP A 57 -8.85 14.87 4.66
N GLY A 58 -8.05 14.38 3.71
CA GLY A 58 -7.38 13.08 3.80
C GLY A 58 -8.33 11.88 3.72
N THR A 59 -9.51 12.05 3.13
CA THR A 59 -10.45 10.94 2.88
C THR A 59 -10.17 10.20 1.57
N GLN A 60 -9.23 10.68 0.75
CA GLN A 60 -8.82 10.00 -0.47
C GLN A 60 -8.27 8.61 -0.17
N ARG A 61 -8.92 7.59 -0.75
CA ARG A 61 -8.53 6.19 -0.62
C ARG A 61 -7.97 5.59 -1.89
N ASN A 62 -8.34 6.13 -3.05
CA ASN A 62 -7.88 5.60 -4.33
C ASN A 62 -6.50 6.18 -4.64
N LEU A 63 -5.61 5.31 -5.14
CA LEU A 63 -4.32 5.77 -5.63
C LEU A 63 -4.49 6.55 -6.95
N PRO A 64 -3.68 7.60 -7.18
CA PRO A 64 -3.70 8.36 -8.44
C PRO A 64 -3.11 7.52 -9.59
N ALA A 65 -3.35 7.90 -10.84
CA ALA A 65 -2.99 7.08 -12.00
C ALA A 65 -1.49 6.72 -12.09
N GLU A 66 -0.61 7.59 -11.59
CA GLU A 66 0.84 7.47 -11.63
C GLU A 66 1.45 6.68 -10.45
N TRP A 67 0.63 6.10 -9.58
CA TRP A 67 1.10 5.45 -8.34
C TRP A 67 2.10 4.31 -8.53
N ASN A 68 2.01 3.58 -9.66
CA ASN A 68 2.88 2.47 -10.02
C ASN A 68 3.81 2.79 -11.20
N GLN A 69 4.02 4.07 -11.55
CA GLN A 69 4.84 4.44 -12.71
C GLN A 69 6.30 3.95 -12.66
N HIS A 70 6.82 3.65 -11.46
CA HIS A 70 8.16 3.11 -11.23
C HIS A 70 8.16 1.60 -10.92
N GLY A 71 7.00 0.94 -11.05
CA GLY A 71 6.87 -0.50 -10.92
C GLY A 71 7.65 -1.25 -12.00
N PRO A 72 8.12 -2.48 -11.72
CA PRO A 72 8.00 -3.21 -10.45
C PRO A 72 9.03 -2.78 -9.39
N HIS A 73 9.90 -1.82 -9.69
CA HIS A 73 11.11 -1.61 -8.90
C HIS A 73 10.87 -0.86 -7.59
N TYR A 74 9.94 0.09 -7.60
CA TYR A 74 9.79 1.03 -6.50
C TYR A 74 8.38 1.62 -6.42
N TYR A 75 7.83 1.63 -5.21
CA TYR A 75 6.58 2.31 -4.86
C TYR A 75 6.81 3.12 -3.60
N HIS A 76 6.11 4.25 -3.50
CA HIS A 76 6.38 5.20 -2.45
C HIS A 76 5.13 5.96 -2.06
N PHE A 77 4.66 5.66 -0.86
CA PHE A 77 3.45 6.24 -0.30
C PHE A 77 3.76 7.00 0.97
N ARG A 78 3.05 8.11 1.13
CA ARG A 78 3.10 8.92 2.34
C ARG A 78 1.76 8.93 3.02
N TYR A 79 1.78 8.95 4.35
CA TYR A 79 0.59 8.88 5.18
C TYR A 79 0.64 9.84 6.36
N SER A 80 -0.52 10.27 6.81
CA SER A 80 -0.73 10.92 8.11
C SER A 80 -1.59 10.02 9.01
N HIS A 81 -1.64 10.29 10.31
CA HIS A 81 -2.53 9.58 11.22
C HIS A 81 -3.25 10.56 12.17
N PRO A 82 -4.58 10.51 12.35
CA PRO A 82 -5.30 11.51 13.16
C PRO A 82 -4.85 11.63 14.62
N GLN A 83 -4.20 10.60 15.16
CA GLN A 83 -3.70 10.56 16.54
C GLN A 83 -2.23 11.00 16.66
N SER A 84 -1.60 11.43 15.56
CA SER A 84 -0.19 11.85 15.53
C SER A 84 0.01 13.02 14.56
N SER A 85 0.88 13.98 14.91
CA SER A 85 1.33 15.00 13.97
C SER A 85 2.45 14.50 13.04
N LEU A 86 2.93 13.27 13.23
CA LEU A 86 3.98 12.68 12.42
C LEU A 86 3.47 12.31 11.03
N THR A 87 4.38 12.33 10.07
CA THR A 87 4.15 11.78 8.74
C THR A 87 4.87 10.44 8.64
N PHE A 88 4.27 9.50 7.92
CA PHE A 88 4.79 8.14 7.78
C PHE A 88 5.04 7.87 6.31
N VAL A 89 6.14 7.19 6.03
CA VAL A 89 6.55 6.81 4.69
C VAL A 89 6.59 5.30 4.60
N ILE A 90 5.94 4.76 3.58
CA ILE A 90 6.03 3.36 3.18
C ILE A 90 6.69 3.31 1.81
N LYS A 91 7.79 2.58 1.70
CA LYS A 91 8.46 2.27 0.43
C LYS A 91 8.40 0.78 0.19
N VAL A 92 8.01 0.38 -1.02
CA VAL A 92 8.00 -1.02 -1.45
C VAL A 92 9.01 -1.14 -2.57
N VAL A 93 10.01 -2.00 -2.38
CA VAL A 93 11.19 -2.08 -3.25
C VAL A 93 11.42 -3.52 -3.68
N ARG A 94 11.56 -3.73 -4.98
CA ARG A 94 11.98 -5.03 -5.51
C ARG A 94 13.46 -5.25 -5.29
N MET A 95 13.80 -6.41 -4.70
CA MET A 95 15.17 -6.87 -4.52
C MET A 95 15.30 -8.30 -5.04
N GLY A 96 15.60 -8.44 -6.33
CA GLY A 96 15.62 -9.75 -7.00
C GLY A 96 14.22 -10.33 -7.17
N ASP A 97 13.96 -11.45 -6.50
CA ASP A 97 12.68 -12.15 -6.35
C ASP A 97 11.88 -11.71 -5.11
N LYS A 98 12.53 -10.96 -4.22
CA LYS A 98 11.91 -10.48 -2.99
C LYS A 98 11.31 -9.08 -3.11
N CYS A 99 10.34 -8.83 -2.26
CA CYS A 99 9.72 -7.54 -2.04
C CYS A 99 10.09 -7.06 -0.63
N VAL A 100 10.84 -5.96 -0.57
CA VAL A 100 11.25 -5.30 0.68
C VAL A 100 10.35 -4.12 0.95
N ILE A 101 9.64 -4.17 2.07
CA ILE A 101 8.73 -3.11 2.54
C ILE A 101 9.41 -2.36 3.69
N LEU A 102 9.57 -1.06 3.51
CA LEU A 102 10.25 -0.15 4.43
C LEU A 102 9.22 0.82 4.99
N GLY A 103 9.15 0.94 6.31
CA GLY A 103 8.30 1.91 6.99
C GLY A 103 9.10 2.81 7.91
N ILE A 104 8.81 4.11 7.90
CA ILE A 104 9.43 5.07 8.84
C ILE A 104 8.46 6.18 9.22
N GLY A 105 8.46 6.54 10.52
CA GLY A 105 7.87 7.79 11.00
C GLY A 105 8.88 8.92 10.90
N ILE A 106 8.55 9.98 10.15
CA ILE A 106 9.41 11.15 9.99
C ILE A 106 9.54 11.85 11.34
N GLY A 107 10.76 11.84 11.89
CA GLY A 107 11.08 12.38 13.23
C GLY A 107 11.33 11.32 14.30
N ASP A 108 10.91 10.07 14.10
CA ASP A 108 11.12 8.96 15.04
C ASP A 108 12.45 8.21 14.79
N ASN A 109 13.11 8.51 13.66
CA ASN A 109 14.42 7.98 13.22
C ASN A 109 14.58 6.45 13.26
N LYS A 110 13.46 5.71 13.34
CA LYS A 110 13.41 4.25 13.37
C LYS A 110 12.74 3.74 12.10
N THR A 111 13.50 3.00 11.31
CA THR A 111 13.01 2.29 10.13
C THR A 111 12.61 0.88 10.53
N VAL A 112 11.42 0.45 10.11
CA VAL A 112 10.97 -0.94 10.17
C VAL A 112 11.09 -1.54 8.77
N VAL A 113 11.52 -2.80 8.70
CA VAL A 113 11.73 -3.52 7.45
C VAL A 113 11.00 -4.85 7.51
N LEU A 114 10.27 -5.17 6.45
CA LEU A 114 9.69 -6.48 6.18
C LEU A 114 10.23 -6.95 4.83
N ASP A 115 10.75 -8.18 4.78
CA ASP A 115 11.25 -8.81 3.56
C ASP A 115 10.46 -10.10 3.32
N ILE A 116 9.83 -10.21 2.15
CA ILE A 116 9.02 -11.37 1.74
C ILE A 116 9.38 -11.81 0.33
N ALA A 117 9.30 -13.12 0.06
CA ALA A 117 9.37 -13.62 -1.29
C ALA A 117 8.07 -13.29 -2.03
N THR A 118 8.17 -12.73 -3.23
CA THR A 118 6.99 -12.25 -3.97
C THR A 118 6.07 -13.39 -4.36
N ASP A 119 6.65 -14.53 -4.74
CA ASP A 119 5.94 -15.72 -5.23
C ASP A 119 5.21 -16.48 -4.11
N ASP A 120 5.52 -16.20 -2.83
CA ASP A 120 4.79 -16.80 -1.69
C ASP A 120 3.39 -16.18 -1.51
N TYR A 121 3.18 -14.97 -2.03
CA TYR A 121 1.97 -14.17 -1.79
C TYR A 121 1.24 -13.79 -3.08
N THR A 122 1.81 -14.07 -4.24
CA THR A 122 1.24 -13.70 -5.54
C THR A 122 1.43 -14.81 -6.55
N SER A 123 0.55 -14.87 -7.55
CA SER A 123 0.69 -15.79 -8.67
C SER A 123 0.94 -14.99 -9.95
N ALA A 124 2.07 -15.20 -10.61
CA ALA A 124 2.42 -14.46 -11.82
C ALA A 124 1.37 -14.59 -12.94
N SER A 125 0.65 -15.73 -13.01
CA SER A 125 -0.40 -15.95 -14.01
C SER A 125 -1.67 -15.13 -13.77
N PHE A 126 -1.82 -14.52 -12.60
CA PHE A 126 -2.92 -13.61 -12.32
C PHE A 126 -2.77 -12.27 -13.06
N PHE A 127 -1.54 -11.88 -13.43
CA PHE A 127 -1.24 -10.55 -13.95
C PHE A 127 -1.07 -10.52 -15.48
N PRO A 128 -1.51 -9.45 -16.16
CA PRO A 128 -2.26 -8.31 -15.61
C PRO A 128 -3.73 -8.65 -15.33
N ASN A 129 -4.31 -8.03 -14.28
CA ASN A 129 -5.73 -8.21 -13.92
C ASN A 129 -6.46 -6.86 -13.83
N ASP A 130 -7.69 -6.83 -14.35
CA ASP A 130 -8.65 -5.74 -14.15
C ASP A 130 -9.68 -6.17 -13.09
N LEU A 131 -9.46 -5.69 -11.87
CA LEU A 131 -10.27 -6.00 -10.69
C LEU A 131 -11.70 -5.45 -10.79
N SER A 132 -11.95 -4.54 -11.74
CA SER A 132 -13.31 -4.06 -12.02
C SER A 132 -14.19 -5.18 -12.61
N ASN A 133 -13.57 -6.14 -13.30
CA ASN A 133 -14.25 -7.27 -13.93
C ASN A 133 -14.10 -8.57 -13.14
N ASP A 134 -12.99 -8.74 -12.39
CA ASP A 134 -12.67 -9.94 -11.63
C ASP A 134 -12.06 -9.60 -10.25
N PRO A 135 -12.90 -9.34 -9.23
CA PRO A 135 -12.43 -8.92 -7.90
C PRO A 135 -11.69 -10.05 -7.15
N LEU A 136 -10.76 -9.64 -6.26
CA LEU A 136 -9.98 -10.51 -5.36
C LEU A 136 -10.84 -11.35 -4.42
#